data_AF-A0A3C0Q573-F1
#
_entry.id   AF-A0A3C0Q573-F1
#
_cell.length_a   1.000
_cell.length_b   1.000
_cell.length_c   1.000
_cell.angle_alpha   90.00
_cell.angle_beta   90.00
_cell.angle_gamma   90.00
#
_symmetry.space_group_name_H-M   'P 1'
#
loop_
_entity.id
_entity.type
_entity.pdbx_description
1 polymer ?
#
loop_
_entity_poly.entity_id
_entity_poly.type
_entity_poly.pdbx_seq_one_letter_code
_entity_poly.pdbx_strand_id
1 'polypeptide(L)'
;FFWEWFHRLWGRLIGVAFALPMIFFWVKGYIPPKDRLTYVGLLILGGGQGALGWFMVKSGLVDRPSVSHFRLAAHLSLALTIYAALLWMGLRNLPMKKITVSPSLKRHGIVALICVSATIIWGAFVAGLDAGMIYNTFPLMGNSFAPPELGNAPFLYDHASVQFTHRMLAMLTGLVVFSYGLRWAIIDRKIGAILAGWVVVQIGLGIATLLTIVAIPVAATHQLGAILLLSFVLYSLYIADIPARRTISS
;
A
#
# COMPACT_ATOMS: atom_id res chain seq x y z
N PHE A 1 6.81 -21.46 -10.77
CA PHE A 1 6.75 -22.52 -9.74
C PHE A 1 7.45 -22.15 -8.43
N PHE A 2 8.77 -21.91 -8.40
CA PHE A 2 9.52 -21.62 -7.15
C PHE A 2 8.93 -20.46 -6.33
N TRP A 3 8.74 -19.28 -6.94
CA TRP A 3 8.24 -18.10 -6.24
C TRP A 3 6.84 -18.26 -5.65
N GLU A 4 5.98 -18.99 -6.35
CA GLU A 4 4.61 -19.27 -5.92
C GLU A 4 4.56 -20.25 -4.75
N TRP A 5 5.37 -21.32 -4.80
CA TRP A 5 5.57 -22.23 -3.69
C TRP A 5 6.18 -21.52 -2.48
N PHE A 6 7.23 -20.73 -2.70
CA PHE A 6 7.93 -19.99 -1.65
C PHE A 6 6.98 -19.02 -0.96
N HIS A 7 6.22 -18.22 -1.71
CA HIS A 7 5.25 -17.29 -1.14
C HIS A 7 4.19 -18.00 -0.27
N ARG A 8 3.68 -19.17 -0.70
CA ARG A 8 2.74 -19.98 0.10
C ARG A 8 3.35 -20.57 1.36
N LEU A 9 4.57 -21.10 1.26
CA LEU A 9 5.32 -21.56 2.44
C LEU A 9 5.53 -20.39 3.40
N TRP A 10 5.92 -19.23 2.87
CA TRP A 10 6.23 -18.06 3.66
C TRP A 10 5.02 -17.46 4.35
N GLY A 11 3.86 -17.42 3.69
CA GLY A 11 2.60 -17.03 4.32
C GLY A 11 2.23 -17.90 5.53
N ARG A 12 2.44 -19.21 5.46
CA ARG A 12 2.20 -20.13 6.58
C ARG A 12 3.18 -19.90 7.73
N LEU A 13 4.47 -19.73 7.41
CA LEU A 13 5.51 -19.51 8.40
C LEU A 13 5.37 -18.16 9.10
N ILE A 14 4.87 -17.11 8.43
CA ILE A 14 4.60 -15.80 9.04
C ILE A 14 3.55 -15.93 10.16
N GLY A 15 2.49 -16.72 9.95
CA GLY A 15 1.49 -16.97 10.99
C GLY A 15 2.11 -17.59 12.24
N VAL A 16 2.99 -18.58 12.07
CA VAL A 16 3.72 -19.24 13.17
C VAL A 16 4.71 -18.28 13.82
N ALA A 17 5.47 -17.53 13.02
CA ALA A 17 6.47 -16.56 13.47
C ALA A 17 5.84 -15.36 14.20
N PHE A 18 4.57 -15.07 13.99
CA PHE A 18 3.83 -14.08 14.78
C PHE A 18 3.20 -14.71 16.04
N ALA A 19 2.49 -15.83 15.88
CA ALA A 19 1.72 -16.43 16.96
C ALA A 19 2.59 -16.95 18.11
N LEU A 20 3.70 -17.63 17.82
CA LEU A 20 4.54 -18.22 18.87
C LEU A 20 5.22 -17.15 19.75
N PRO A 21 5.91 -16.12 19.20
CA PRO A 21 6.44 -15.05 20.03
C PRO A 21 5.35 -14.28 20.78
N MET A 22 4.19 -14.04 20.15
CA MET A 22 3.07 -13.37 20.81
C MET A 22 2.61 -14.15 22.05
N ILE A 23 2.38 -15.46 21.93
CA ILE A 23 1.99 -16.32 23.06
C ILE A 23 3.07 -16.31 24.14
N PHE A 24 4.34 -16.46 23.75
CA PHE A 24 5.46 -16.44 24.69
C PHE A 24 5.52 -15.11 25.48
N PHE A 25 5.49 -13.96 24.79
CA PHE A 25 5.53 -12.64 25.43
C PHE A 25 4.26 -12.36 26.25
N TRP A 26 3.11 -12.90 25.85
CA TRP A 26 1.88 -12.80 26.63
C TRP A 26 2.00 -13.55 27.95
N VAL A 27 2.42 -14.82 27.92
CA VAL A 27 2.58 -15.67 29.11
C VAL A 27 3.66 -15.11 30.05
N LYS A 28 4.73 -14.52 29.50
CA LYS A 28 5.78 -13.84 30.29
C LYS A 28 5.36 -12.45 30.81
N GLY A 29 4.18 -11.94 30.45
CA GLY A 29 3.71 -10.63 30.89
C GLY A 29 4.44 -9.45 30.24
N TYR A 30 5.20 -9.67 29.16
CA TYR A 30 5.94 -8.61 28.46
C TYR A 30 5.02 -7.74 27.59
N ILE A 31 3.81 -8.21 27.28
CA ILE A 31 2.81 -7.43 26.54
C ILE A 31 2.00 -6.57 27.53
N PRO A 32 2.09 -5.23 27.46
CA PRO A 32 1.30 -4.33 28.29
C PRO A 32 -0.21 -4.56 28.07
N PRO A 33 -1.06 -4.49 29.11
CA PRO A 33 -2.50 -4.73 28.98
C PRO A 33 -3.18 -3.90 27.88
N LYS A 34 -2.73 -2.65 27.70
CA LYS A 34 -3.24 -1.73 26.67
C LYS A 34 -3.00 -2.19 25.22
N ASP A 35 -1.99 -3.02 24.98
CA ASP A 35 -1.62 -3.47 23.63
C ASP A 35 -2.11 -4.91 23.33
N ARG A 36 -2.61 -5.63 24.34
CA ARG A 36 -3.09 -7.03 24.22
C ARG A 36 -4.16 -7.20 23.14
N LEU A 37 -5.18 -6.36 23.14
CA LEU A 37 -6.26 -6.40 22.14
C LEU A 37 -5.73 -6.14 20.73
N THR A 38 -4.73 -5.29 20.59
CA THR A 38 -4.09 -5.00 19.30
C THR A 38 -3.39 -6.25 18.75
N TYR A 39 -2.62 -6.97 19.58
CA TYR A 39 -1.95 -8.21 19.15
C TYR A 39 -2.94 -9.33 18.81
N VAL A 40 -4.02 -9.49 19.59
CA VAL A 40 -5.10 -10.44 19.27
C VAL A 40 -5.78 -10.05 17.96
N GLY A 41 -6.09 -8.78 17.75
CA GLY A 41 -6.67 -8.27 16.51
C GLY A 41 -5.77 -8.55 15.31
N LEU A 42 -4.45 -8.33 15.43
CA LEU A 42 -3.48 -8.65 14.39
C LEU A 42 -3.42 -10.16 14.09
N LEU A 43 -3.52 -11.02 15.10
CA LEU A 43 -3.59 -12.47 14.90
C LEU A 43 -4.85 -12.86 14.10
N ILE A 44 -6.00 -12.28 14.47
CA ILE A 44 -7.28 -12.52 13.77
C ILE A 44 -7.21 -12.04 12.33
N LEU A 45 -6.69 -10.82 12.10
CA LEU A 45 -6.51 -10.28 10.75
C LEU A 45 -5.54 -11.14 9.93
N GLY A 46 -4.44 -11.61 10.53
CA GLY A 46 -3.49 -12.53 9.89
C GLY A 46 -4.13 -13.87 9.51
N GLY A 47 -4.95 -14.44 10.39
CA GLY A 47 -5.77 -15.62 10.07
C GLY A 47 -6.76 -15.35 8.94
N GLY A 48 -7.43 -14.19 8.97
CA GLY A 48 -8.31 -13.72 7.91
C GLY A 48 -7.59 -13.55 6.56
N GLN A 49 -6.34 -13.07 6.57
CA GLN A 49 -5.52 -12.97 5.37
C GLN A 49 -5.24 -14.36 4.77
N GLY A 50 -4.90 -15.34 5.61
CA GLY A 50 -4.75 -16.74 5.18
C GLY A 50 -6.04 -17.33 4.61
N ALA A 51 -7.18 -17.10 5.29
CA ALA A 51 -8.49 -17.55 4.83
C ALA A 51 -8.89 -16.92 3.48
N LEU A 52 -8.65 -15.62 3.31
CA LEU A 52 -8.92 -14.91 2.06
C LEU A 52 -8.00 -15.39 0.92
N GLY A 53 -6.73 -15.67 1.21
CA GLY A 53 -5.80 -16.27 0.26
C GLY A 53 -6.23 -17.67 -0.17
N TRP A 54 -6.71 -18.50 0.75
CA TRP A 54 -7.31 -19.80 0.43
C TRP A 54 -8.57 -19.64 -0.44
N PHE A 55 -9.44 -18.69 -0.12
CA PHE A 55 -10.65 -18.41 -0.91
C PHE A 55 -10.32 -17.98 -2.35
N MET A 56 -9.26 -17.19 -2.56
CA MET A 56 -8.78 -16.81 -3.89
C MET A 56 -8.40 -18.03 -4.75
N VAL A 57 -7.77 -19.05 -4.17
CA VAL A 57 -7.34 -20.26 -4.90
C VAL A 57 -8.51 -21.22 -5.15
N LYS A 58 -9.32 -21.50 -4.11
CA LYS A 58 -10.43 -22.48 -4.22
C LYS A 58 -11.47 -22.06 -5.26
N SER A 59 -11.76 -20.77 -5.33
CA SER A 59 -12.77 -20.24 -6.24
C SER A 59 -12.36 -20.20 -7.72
N GLY A 60 -11.08 -20.41 -8.02
CA GLY A 60 -10.59 -20.55 -9.40
C GLY A 60 -10.74 -21.96 -9.99
N LEU A 61 -11.05 -22.97 -9.15
CA LEU A 61 -11.09 -24.38 -9.55
C LEU A 61 -12.49 -24.88 -9.97
N VAL A 62 -13.52 -24.05 -9.86
CA VAL A 62 -14.92 -24.49 -10.09
C VAL A 62 -15.54 -23.88 -11.36
N ASP A 63 -15.22 -22.62 -11.74
CA ASP A 63 -15.89 -21.98 -12.89
C ASP A 63 -15.00 -21.13 -13.84
N ARG A 64 -13.88 -20.56 -13.38
CA ARG A 64 -12.87 -19.85 -14.22
C ARG A 64 -11.49 -19.87 -13.53
N PRO A 65 -10.39 -20.23 -14.22
CA PRO A 65 -9.06 -20.36 -13.61
C PRO A 65 -8.41 -19.03 -13.16
N SER A 66 -9.02 -17.87 -13.46
CA SER A 66 -8.50 -16.56 -13.04
C SER A 66 -9.09 -16.13 -11.70
N VAL A 67 -8.22 -15.61 -10.82
CA VAL A 67 -8.63 -15.02 -9.54
C VAL A 67 -9.36 -13.71 -9.83
N SER A 68 -10.59 -13.57 -9.34
CA SER A 68 -11.35 -12.32 -9.47
C SER A 68 -10.54 -11.12 -8.93
N HIS A 69 -10.46 -10.05 -9.72
CA HIS A 69 -9.80 -8.80 -9.35
C HIS A 69 -10.33 -8.20 -8.04
N PHE A 70 -11.61 -8.42 -7.71
CA PHE A 70 -12.17 -8.03 -6.41
C PHE A 70 -11.52 -8.78 -5.25
N ARG A 71 -11.29 -10.09 -5.41
CA ARG A 71 -10.63 -10.90 -4.37
C ARG A 71 -9.17 -10.52 -4.24
N LEU A 72 -8.48 -10.27 -5.35
CA LEU A 72 -7.10 -9.79 -5.35
C LEU A 72 -6.99 -8.43 -4.63
N ALA A 73 -7.88 -7.47 -4.95
CA ALA A 73 -7.93 -6.17 -4.29
C ALA A 73 -8.27 -6.28 -2.80
N ALA A 74 -9.21 -7.15 -2.42
CA ALA A 74 -9.54 -7.38 -1.02
C ALA A 74 -8.36 -7.99 -0.24
N HIS A 75 -7.66 -8.96 -0.83
CA HIS A 75 -6.51 -9.61 -0.21
C HIS A 75 -5.32 -8.67 -0.06
N LEU A 76 -5.04 -7.85 -1.09
CA LEU A 76 -4.01 -6.83 -0.99
C LEU A 76 -4.38 -5.76 0.05
N SER A 77 -5.63 -5.29 0.07
CA SER A 77 -6.12 -4.32 1.06
C SER A 77 -5.89 -4.81 2.48
N LEU A 78 -6.29 -6.05 2.78
CA LEU A 78 -6.09 -6.66 4.10
C LEU A 78 -4.60 -6.83 4.43
N ALA A 79 -3.77 -7.24 3.45
CA ALA A 79 -2.32 -7.31 3.61
C ALA A 79 -1.73 -5.94 4.03
N LEU A 80 -2.13 -4.87 3.33
CA LEU A 80 -1.66 -3.51 3.59
C LEU A 80 -2.11 -3.00 4.95
N THR A 81 -3.34 -3.30 5.37
CA THR A 81 -3.84 -2.95 6.71
C THR A 81 -3.00 -3.63 7.80
N ILE A 82 -2.76 -4.94 7.66
CA ILE A 82 -1.92 -5.71 8.61
C ILE A 82 -0.50 -5.14 8.62
N TYR A 83 0.09 -4.93 7.44
CA TYR A 83 1.42 -4.37 7.29
C TYR A 83 1.56 -2.99 7.96
N ALA A 84 0.64 -2.08 7.67
CA ALA A 84 0.65 -0.73 8.24
C ALA A 84 0.51 -0.75 9.77
N ALA A 85 -0.36 -1.62 10.30
CA ALA A 85 -0.53 -1.79 11.74
C ALA A 85 0.72 -2.36 12.40
N LEU A 86 1.34 -3.39 11.81
CA LEU A 86 2.60 -3.97 12.29
C LEU A 86 3.74 -2.94 12.26
N LEU A 87 3.89 -2.19 11.17
CA LEU A 87 4.87 -1.13 11.06
C LEU A 87 4.65 -0.06 12.14
N TRP A 88 3.40 0.39 12.31
CA TRP A 88 3.06 1.37 13.34
C TRP A 88 3.38 0.88 14.76
N MET A 89 3.06 -0.39 15.06
CA MET A 89 3.42 -0.99 16.35
C MET A 89 4.93 -1.13 16.54
N GLY A 90 5.66 -1.52 15.49
CA GLY A 90 7.12 -1.56 15.52
C GLY A 90 7.70 -0.18 15.87
N LEU A 91 7.24 0.86 15.17
CA LEU A 91 7.67 2.24 15.41
C LEU A 91 7.31 2.74 16.83
N ARG A 92 6.18 2.30 17.39
CA ARG A 92 5.79 2.59 18.80
C ARG A 92 6.73 2.01 19.83
N ASN A 93 7.38 0.88 19.53
CA ASN A 93 8.30 0.21 20.44
C ASN A 93 9.77 0.62 20.24
N LEU A 94 10.06 1.45 19.24
CA LEU A 94 11.39 2.00 19.00
C LEU A 94 11.53 3.40 19.65
N PRO A 95 12.71 3.76 20.18
CA PRO A 95 12.97 5.08 20.75
C PRO A 95 13.09 6.14 19.64
N MET A 96 11.94 6.52 19.08
CA MET A 96 11.86 7.44 17.94
C MET A 96 11.74 8.89 18.40
N LYS A 97 12.66 9.75 17.92
CA LYS A 97 12.55 11.20 18.12
C LYS A 97 11.37 11.75 17.33
N LYS A 98 10.42 12.38 18.03
CA LYS A 98 9.31 13.10 17.41
C LYS A 98 9.76 14.48 16.94
N ILE A 99 9.17 14.95 15.84
CA ILE A 99 9.43 16.25 15.24
C ILE A 99 8.14 17.07 15.30
N THR A 100 8.21 18.23 15.92
CA THR A 100 7.09 19.17 15.99
C THR A 100 6.78 19.70 14.58
N VAL A 101 5.54 19.53 14.14
CA VAL A 101 5.07 19.99 12.83
C VAL A 101 3.76 20.75 12.96
N SER A 102 3.41 21.50 11.91
CA SER A 102 2.10 22.15 11.85
C SER A 102 0.96 21.14 11.66
N PRO A 103 -0.25 21.40 12.19
CA PRO A 103 -1.43 20.57 11.93
C PRO A 103 -1.74 20.42 10.44
N SER A 104 -1.47 21.46 9.63
CA SER A 104 -1.64 21.44 8.18
C SER A 104 -0.71 20.40 7.51
N LEU A 105 0.54 20.28 7.95
CA LEU A 105 1.45 19.27 7.42
C LEU A 105 0.98 17.85 7.78
N LYS A 106 0.53 17.63 9.03
CA LYS A 106 0.02 16.32 9.44
C LYS A 106 -1.22 15.91 8.65
N ARG A 107 -2.17 16.83 8.42
CA ARG A 107 -3.33 16.60 7.54
C ARG A 107 -2.90 16.26 6.11
N HIS A 108 -1.91 16.96 5.57
CA HIS A 108 -1.38 16.64 4.24
C HIS A 108 -0.80 15.22 4.19
N GLY A 109 -0.08 14.79 5.23
CA GLY A 109 0.41 13.42 5.33
C GLY A 109 -0.71 12.38 5.37
N ILE A 110 -1.83 12.67 6.04
CA ILE A 110 -3.00 11.78 6.06
C ILE A 110 -3.62 11.67 4.66
N VAL A 111 -3.76 12.79 3.95
CA VAL A 111 -4.23 12.79 2.56
C VAL A 111 -3.28 11.99 1.67
N ALA A 112 -1.96 12.20 1.81
CA ALA A 112 -0.94 11.42 1.10
C ALA A 112 -1.06 9.92 1.37
N LEU A 113 -1.28 9.52 2.63
CA LEU A 113 -1.47 8.14 3.03
C LEU A 113 -2.71 7.51 2.35
N ILE A 114 -3.83 8.25 2.33
CA ILE A 114 -5.07 7.81 1.67
C ILE A 114 -4.85 7.66 0.16
N CYS A 115 -4.24 8.65 -0.49
CA CYS A 115 -3.95 8.61 -1.93
C CYS A 115 -3.04 7.44 -2.31
N VAL A 116 -1.94 7.23 -1.57
CA VAL A 116 -1.03 6.08 -1.80
C VAL A 116 -1.78 4.76 -1.61
N SER A 117 -2.54 4.61 -0.52
CA SER A 117 -3.30 3.38 -0.25
C SER A 117 -4.33 3.09 -1.34
N ALA A 118 -5.12 4.10 -1.72
CA ALA A 118 -6.10 3.99 -2.80
C ALA A 118 -5.46 3.63 -4.14
N THR A 119 -4.31 4.22 -4.48
CA THR A 119 -3.59 3.92 -5.71
C THR A 119 -3.06 2.49 -5.73
N ILE A 120 -2.51 2.00 -4.61
CA ILE A 120 -2.03 0.61 -4.50
C ILE A 120 -3.20 -0.37 -4.65
N ILE A 121 -4.31 -0.13 -3.94
CA ILE A 121 -5.51 -0.96 -4.02
C ILE A 121 -6.06 -0.97 -5.45
N TRP A 122 -6.12 0.19 -6.11
CA TRP A 122 -6.56 0.27 -7.50
C TRP A 122 -5.60 -0.45 -8.46
N GLY A 123 -4.29 -0.47 -8.17
CA GLY A 123 -3.31 -1.27 -8.89
C GLY A 123 -3.62 -2.78 -8.85
N ALA A 124 -4.25 -3.28 -7.78
CA ALA A 124 -4.71 -4.67 -7.72
C ALA A 124 -5.86 -4.96 -8.69
N PHE A 125 -6.74 -3.99 -8.94
CA PHE A 125 -7.77 -4.12 -9.98
C PHE A 125 -7.13 -4.19 -11.37
N VAL A 126 -6.13 -3.35 -11.64
CA VAL A 126 -5.38 -3.38 -12.92
C VAL A 126 -4.71 -4.74 -13.12
N ALA A 127 -4.02 -5.25 -12.11
CA ALA A 127 -3.35 -6.53 -12.18
C ALA A 127 -4.35 -7.70 -12.31
N GLY A 128 -5.46 -7.69 -11.57
CA GLY A 128 -6.43 -8.78 -11.58
C GLY A 128 -7.31 -8.85 -12.83
N LEU A 129 -7.41 -7.75 -13.59
CA LEU A 129 -8.06 -7.71 -14.90
C LEU A 129 -7.07 -7.86 -16.07
N ASP A 130 -5.77 -8.00 -15.80
CA ASP A 130 -4.74 -7.88 -16.85
C ASP A 130 -4.86 -6.57 -17.66
N ALA A 131 -5.45 -5.53 -17.06
CA ALA A 131 -5.66 -4.23 -17.70
C ALA A 131 -4.35 -3.46 -17.91
N GLY A 132 -3.23 -3.94 -17.37
CA GLY A 132 -1.90 -3.43 -17.70
C GLY A 132 -1.43 -3.77 -19.12
N MET A 133 -2.07 -4.75 -19.78
CA MET A 133 -1.65 -5.31 -21.08
C MET A 133 -2.28 -4.62 -22.29
N ILE A 134 -3.29 -3.76 -22.09
CA ILE A 134 -4.08 -3.20 -23.19
C ILE A 134 -3.45 -1.94 -23.82
N TYR A 135 -2.96 -1.00 -22.99
CA TYR A 135 -2.27 0.20 -23.45
C TYR A 135 -0.90 0.29 -22.79
N ASN A 136 0.14 0.18 -23.59
CA ASN A 136 1.54 0.16 -23.16
C ASN A 136 2.33 1.39 -23.63
N THR A 137 1.63 2.47 -23.98
CA THR A 137 2.21 3.80 -24.22
C THR A 137 1.96 4.73 -23.03
N PHE A 138 2.74 5.80 -22.94
CA PHE A 138 2.60 6.88 -21.96
C PHE A 138 3.14 8.19 -22.55
N PRO A 139 2.53 9.38 -22.31
CA PRO A 139 1.37 9.63 -21.46
C PRO A 139 0.03 9.21 -22.07
N LEU A 140 -0.01 9.00 -23.39
CA LEU A 140 -1.21 8.57 -24.10
C LEU A 140 -1.55 7.10 -23.81
N MET A 141 -2.79 6.72 -24.07
CA MET A 141 -3.31 5.35 -24.13
C MET A 141 -3.65 5.06 -25.59
N GLY A 142 -2.70 4.48 -26.32
CA GLY A 142 -2.76 4.39 -27.78
C GLY A 142 -2.56 5.78 -28.41
N ASN A 143 -3.51 6.20 -29.24
CA ASN A 143 -3.44 7.48 -29.98
C ASN A 143 -4.10 8.65 -29.25
N SER A 144 -4.65 8.44 -28.04
CA SER A 144 -5.43 9.44 -27.31
C SER A 144 -5.09 9.41 -25.82
N PHE A 145 -5.36 10.48 -25.08
CA PHE A 145 -5.11 10.51 -23.64
C PHE A 145 -6.12 9.63 -22.87
N ALA A 146 -7.39 9.69 -23.28
CA ALA A 146 -8.48 8.86 -22.80
C ALA A 146 -8.93 7.96 -23.97
N PRO A 147 -8.79 6.64 -23.87
CA PRO A 147 -9.10 5.74 -24.98
C PRO A 147 -10.60 5.77 -25.31
N PRO A 148 -10.99 5.61 -26.59
CA PRO A 148 -12.39 5.63 -27.00
C PRO A 148 -13.23 4.50 -26.39
N GLU A 149 -12.58 3.44 -25.91
CA GLU A 149 -13.22 2.27 -25.33
C GLU A 149 -13.66 2.45 -23.87
N LEU A 150 -13.39 3.61 -23.27
CA LEU A 150 -13.84 3.92 -21.91
C LEU A 150 -15.36 3.78 -21.78
N GLY A 151 -15.79 2.90 -20.87
CA GLY A 151 -17.20 2.70 -20.56
C GLY A 151 -17.93 1.74 -21.51
N ASN A 152 -17.20 1.02 -22.38
CA ASN A 152 -17.78 -0.05 -23.21
C ASN A 152 -18.27 -1.24 -22.39
N ALA A 153 -17.82 -1.37 -21.15
CA ALA A 153 -18.28 -2.34 -20.16
C ALA A 153 -18.55 -1.64 -18.81
N PRO A 154 -19.23 -2.29 -17.85
CA PRO A 154 -19.40 -1.74 -16.51
C PRO A 154 -18.03 -1.36 -15.92
N PHE A 155 -17.92 -0.16 -15.33
CA PHE A 155 -16.67 0.51 -14.98
C PHE A 155 -15.59 -0.37 -14.32
N LEU A 156 -15.98 -1.23 -13.36
CA LEU A 156 -15.05 -2.09 -12.62
C LEU A 156 -14.60 -3.35 -13.37
N TYR A 157 -15.21 -3.63 -14.52
CA TYR A 157 -14.86 -4.74 -15.42
C TYR A 157 -14.24 -4.24 -16.73
N ASP A 158 -14.32 -2.94 -17.01
CA ASP A 158 -13.77 -2.34 -18.21
C ASP A 158 -12.26 -2.11 -18.06
N HIS A 159 -11.47 -2.82 -18.87
CA HIS A 159 -10.01 -2.80 -18.75
C HIS A 159 -9.45 -1.39 -18.99
N ALA A 160 -9.99 -0.68 -19.99
CA ALA A 160 -9.58 0.68 -20.34
C ALA A 160 -9.86 1.64 -19.18
N SER A 161 -11.06 1.60 -18.60
CA SER A 161 -11.45 2.44 -17.46
C SER A 161 -10.64 2.17 -16.22
N VAL A 162 -10.39 0.90 -15.88
CA VAL A 162 -9.59 0.54 -14.71
C VAL A 162 -8.15 0.99 -14.88
N GLN A 163 -7.54 0.78 -16.06
CA GLN A 163 -6.18 1.23 -16.33
C GLN A 163 -6.07 2.76 -16.35
N PHE A 164 -6.98 3.46 -17.02
CA PHE A 164 -7.01 4.92 -17.08
C PHE A 164 -7.15 5.53 -15.67
N THR A 165 -8.08 5.00 -14.87
CA THR A 165 -8.29 5.43 -13.48
C THR A 165 -7.03 5.25 -12.65
N HIS A 166 -6.31 4.14 -12.82
CA HIS A 166 -5.04 3.93 -12.13
C HIS A 166 -4.00 4.99 -12.51
N ARG A 167 -3.88 5.34 -13.79
CA ARG A 167 -2.96 6.37 -14.28
C ARG A 167 -3.32 7.75 -13.67
N MET A 168 -4.61 8.08 -13.61
CA MET A 168 -5.06 9.35 -12.99
C MET A 168 -4.77 9.39 -11.50
N LEU A 169 -5.06 8.30 -10.77
CA LEU A 169 -4.76 8.16 -9.35
C LEU A 169 -3.25 8.24 -9.09
N ALA A 170 -2.42 7.63 -9.94
CA ALA A 170 -0.97 7.69 -9.81
C ALA A 170 -0.44 9.12 -9.99
N MET A 171 -0.97 9.90 -10.95
CA MET A 171 -0.57 11.30 -11.13
C MET A 171 -1.01 12.17 -9.95
N LEU A 172 -2.27 12.04 -9.49
CA LEU A 172 -2.77 12.75 -8.33
C LEU A 172 -1.93 12.44 -7.08
N THR A 173 -1.70 11.15 -6.82
CA THR A 173 -0.87 10.69 -5.69
C THR A 173 0.56 11.20 -5.82
N GLY A 174 1.11 11.21 -7.04
CA GLY A 174 2.38 11.82 -7.37
C GLY A 174 2.50 13.25 -6.89
N LEU A 175 1.54 14.09 -7.30
CA LEU A 175 1.50 15.51 -6.93
C LEU A 175 1.34 15.70 -5.41
N VAL A 176 0.43 14.96 -4.79
CA VAL A 176 0.18 15.03 -3.33
C VAL A 176 1.44 14.64 -2.54
N VAL A 177 2.04 13.50 -2.85
CA VAL A 177 3.20 13.01 -2.09
C VAL A 177 4.45 13.85 -2.39
N PHE A 178 4.64 14.29 -3.63
CA PHE A 178 5.76 15.15 -4.00
C PHE A 178 5.69 16.49 -3.26
N SER A 179 4.55 17.16 -3.31
CA SER A 179 4.33 18.41 -2.57
C SER A 179 4.40 18.22 -1.06
N TYR A 180 3.98 17.06 -0.54
CA TYR A 180 4.17 16.70 0.87
C TYR A 180 5.66 16.57 1.22
N GLY A 181 6.45 15.91 0.37
CA GLY A 181 7.90 15.81 0.49
C GLY A 181 8.59 17.18 0.47
N LEU A 182 8.19 18.08 -0.44
CA LEU A 182 8.71 19.46 -0.46
C LEU A 182 8.43 20.21 0.84
N ARG A 183 7.22 20.07 1.40
CA ARG A 183 6.88 20.70 2.68
C ARG A 183 7.65 20.09 3.85
N TRP A 184 7.91 18.78 3.82
CA TRP A 184 8.80 18.13 4.78
C TRP A 184 10.23 18.62 4.65
N ALA A 185 10.74 18.87 3.43
CA ALA A 185 12.12 19.27 3.21
C ALA A 185 12.48 20.61 3.88
N ILE A 186 11.49 21.46 4.15
CA ILE A 186 11.64 22.71 4.91
C ILE A 186 11.95 22.42 6.40
N ILE A 187 11.43 21.32 6.94
CA ILE A 187 11.56 20.93 8.35
C ILE A 187 12.72 19.95 8.53
N ASP A 188 12.76 18.92 7.68
CA ASP A 188 13.81 17.91 7.60
C ASP A 188 14.05 17.55 6.13
N ARG A 189 15.18 18.04 5.60
CA ARG A 189 15.58 17.84 4.20
C ARG A 189 15.70 16.37 3.82
N LYS A 190 16.12 15.48 4.73
CA LYS A 190 16.30 14.05 4.40
C LYS A 190 14.95 13.37 4.22
N ILE A 191 14.02 13.58 5.15
CA ILE A 191 12.67 13.03 5.06
C ILE A 191 11.97 13.56 3.80
N GLY A 192 12.06 14.87 3.56
CA GLY A 192 11.48 15.49 2.38
C GLY A 192 12.03 14.95 1.07
N ALA A 193 13.36 14.79 0.97
CA ALA A 193 14.03 14.23 -0.20
C ALA A 193 13.65 12.75 -0.44
N ILE A 194 13.54 11.95 0.61
CA ILE A 194 13.09 10.55 0.49
C ILE A 194 11.67 10.49 -0.05
N LEU A 195 10.73 11.25 0.54
CA LEU A 195 9.33 11.24 0.09
C LEU A 195 9.18 11.73 -1.36
N ALA A 196 9.77 12.87 -1.69
CA ALA A 196 9.67 13.47 -3.02
C ALA A 196 10.43 12.65 -4.07
N GLY A 197 11.63 12.17 -3.75
CA GLY A 197 12.42 11.34 -4.67
C GLY A 197 11.79 9.97 -4.89
N TRP A 198 11.29 9.33 -3.84
CA TRP A 198 10.74 7.97 -3.95
C TRP A 198 9.43 7.93 -4.72
N VAL A 199 8.57 8.96 -4.61
CA VAL A 199 7.37 8.99 -5.45
C VAL A 199 7.70 9.17 -6.94
N VAL A 200 8.77 9.91 -7.28
CA VAL A 200 9.26 10.02 -8.67
C VAL A 200 9.77 8.67 -9.17
N VAL A 201 10.57 7.97 -8.36
CA VAL A 201 11.01 6.60 -8.67
C VAL A 201 9.81 5.68 -8.88
N GLN A 202 8.80 5.78 -8.01
CA GLN A 202 7.60 4.95 -8.07
C GLN A 202 6.78 5.17 -9.35
N ILE A 203 6.62 6.43 -9.77
CA ILE A 203 5.99 6.77 -11.05
C ILE A 203 6.82 6.20 -12.21
N GLY A 204 8.14 6.36 -12.17
CA GLY A 204 9.06 5.79 -13.17
C GLY A 204 8.93 4.27 -13.28
N LEU A 205 8.85 3.56 -12.15
CA LEU A 205 8.61 2.10 -12.12
C LEU A 205 7.23 1.73 -12.70
N GLY A 206 6.20 2.54 -12.48
CA GLY A 206 4.87 2.32 -13.04
C GLY A 206 4.87 2.49 -14.56
N ILE A 207 5.50 3.55 -15.06
CA ILE A 207 5.70 3.78 -16.50
C ILE A 207 6.53 2.65 -17.10
N ALA A 208 7.63 2.24 -16.46
CA ALA A 208 8.45 1.13 -16.94
C ALA A 208 7.65 -0.18 -17.00
N THR A 209 6.80 -0.46 -16.00
CA THR A 209 5.90 -1.63 -16.00
C THR A 209 4.97 -1.60 -17.22
N LEU A 210 4.41 -0.44 -17.55
CA LEU A 210 3.57 -0.28 -18.74
C LEU A 210 4.37 -0.48 -20.04
N LEU A 211 5.50 0.20 -20.21
CA LEU A 211 6.31 0.15 -21.42
C LEU A 211 6.90 -1.23 -21.70
N THR A 212 7.14 -2.02 -20.66
CA THR A 212 7.67 -3.39 -20.76
C THR A 212 6.59 -4.45 -20.87
N ILE A 213 5.32 -4.05 -21.07
CA ILE A 213 4.18 -4.96 -21.22
C ILE A 213 4.08 -5.87 -19.99
N VAL A 214 4.13 -5.25 -18.80
CA VAL A 214 4.01 -5.91 -17.49
C VAL A 214 5.07 -7.01 -17.28
N ALA A 215 6.32 -6.74 -17.69
CA ALA A 215 7.44 -7.64 -17.39
C ALA A 215 7.50 -7.89 -15.87
N ILE A 216 7.33 -9.15 -15.46
CA ILE A 216 7.11 -9.56 -14.06
C ILE A 216 8.15 -8.96 -13.09
N PRO A 217 9.47 -8.95 -13.38
CA PRO A 217 10.45 -8.35 -12.47
C PRO A 217 10.23 -6.84 -12.25
N VAL A 218 9.84 -6.11 -13.30
CA VAL A 218 9.57 -4.67 -13.24
C VAL A 218 8.26 -4.42 -12.47
N ALA A 219 7.21 -5.17 -12.79
CA ALA A 219 5.92 -5.09 -12.11
C ALA A 219 6.03 -5.40 -10.61
N ALA A 220 6.79 -6.44 -10.24
CA ALA A 220 7.04 -6.80 -8.85
C ALA A 220 7.86 -5.72 -8.13
N THR A 221 8.85 -5.13 -8.79
CA THR A 221 9.62 -4.00 -8.25
C THR A 221 8.73 -2.77 -8.04
N HIS A 222 7.81 -2.49 -8.95
CA HIS A 222 6.84 -1.43 -8.81
C HIS A 222 5.90 -1.66 -7.61
N GLN A 223 5.41 -2.89 -7.41
CA GLN A 223 4.60 -3.23 -6.22
C GLN A 223 5.39 -3.06 -4.91
N LEU A 224 6.63 -3.54 -4.85
CA LEU A 224 7.51 -3.36 -3.69
C LEU A 224 7.79 -1.88 -3.42
N GLY A 225 8.08 -1.10 -4.47
CA GLY A 225 8.31 0.34 -4.39
C GLY A 225 7.10 1.08 -3.82
N ALA A 226 5.89 0.63 -4.13
CA ALA A 226 4.65 1.21 -3.60
C ALA A 226 4.50 0.97 -2.09
N ILE A 227 4.82 -0.25 -1.63
CA ILE A 227 4.81 -0.60 -0.19
C ILE A 227 5.88 0.21 0.56
N LEU A 228 7.05 0.41 -0.02
CA LEU A 228 8.09 1.28 0.55
C LEU A 228 7.62 2.74 0.61
N LEU A 229 6.97 3.25 -0.43
CA LEU A 229 6.40 4.60 -0.41
C LEU A 229 5.36 4.76 0.72
N LEU A 230 4.45 3.80 0.85
CA LEU A 230 3.46 3.75 1.94
C LEU A 230 4.17 3.78 3.30
N SER A 231 5.27 3.04 3.45
CA SER A 231 6.07 2.97 4.67
C SER A 231 6.71 4.30 5.02
N PHE A 232 7.27 5.01 4.04
CA PHE A 232 7.86 6.33 4.25
C PHE A 232 6.80 7.37 4.66
N VAL A 233 5.62 7.33 4.04
CA VAL A 233 4.50 8.21 4.43
C VAL A 233 4.04 7.89 5.85
N LEU A 234 3.81 6.62 6.18
CA LEU A 234 3.43 6.19 7.54
C LEU A 234 4.48 6.58 8.59
N TYR A 235 5.76 6.38 8.27
CA TYR A 235 6.87 6.77 9.12
C TYR A 235 6.86 8.29 9.37
N SER A 236 6.73 9.10 8.32
CA SER A 236 6.69 10.55 8.44
C SER A 236 5.52 11.04 9.31
N LEU A 237 4.34 10.40 9.17
CA LEU A 237 3.18 10.66 10.02
C LEU A 237 3.39 10.24 11.47
N TYR A 238 4.07 9.13 11.70
CA TYR A 238 4.37 8.64 13.03
C TYR A 238 5.27 9.62 13.79
N ILE A 239 6.34 10.10 13.16
CA ILE A 239 7.29 11.03 13.81
C ILE A 239 6.75 12.46 13.90
N ALA A 240 5.75 12.82 13.09
CA ALA A 240 5.08 14.12 13.14
C ALA A 240 4.24 14.29 14.41
N ASP A 241 4.69 15.19 15.29
CA ASP A 241 3.96 15.57 16.49
C ASP A 241 3.34 16.96 16.36
N ILE A 242 2.11 17.12 16.87
CA ILE A 242 1.42 18.42 16.88
C ILE A 242 1.57 18.97 18.30
N PRO A 243 2.09 20.20 18.48
CA PRO A 243 2.19 20.78 19.80
C PRO A 243 0.79 20.94 20.42
N ALA A 244 0.64 20.56 21.69
CA ALA A 244 -0.60 20.78 22.41
C ALA A 244 -0.98 22.27 22.35
N ARG A 245 -2.26 22.57 22.07
CA ARG A 245 -2.75 23.95 22.15
C ARG A 245 -2.48 24.44 23.57
N ARG A 246 -1.63 25.46 23.73
CA ARG A 246 -1.56 26.22 24.99
C ARG A 246 -2.93 26.86 25.16
N THR A 247 -3.74 26.34 26.08
CA THR A 247 -4.88 27.08 26.61
C THR A 247 -4.31 28.29 27.31
N ILE A 248 -4.48 29.47 26.70
CA ILE A 248 -4.20 30.74 27.35
C ILE A 248 -5.32 30.87 28.39
N SER A 249 -5.00 30.62 29.67
CA SER A 249 -5.85 31.05 30.76
C SER A 249 -5.82 32.58 30.76
N SER A 250 -6.97 33.18 30.46
CA SER A 250 -7.22 34.62 30.59
C SER A 250 -7.08 35.07 32.04
#